data_AF-E9HAW3-F1
#
_entry.id   AF-E9HAW3-F1
#
_cell.length_a   1.000
_cell.length_b   1.000
_cell.length_c   1.000
_cell.angle_alpha   90.00
_cell.angle_beta   90.00
_cell.angle_gamma   90.00
#
_symmetry.space_group_name_H-M   'P 1'
#
loop_
_entity.id
_entity.type
_entity.pdbx_description
1 polymer ?
#
loop_
_entity_poly.entity_id
_entity_poly.type
_entity_poly.pdbx_seq_one_letter_code
_entity_poly.pdbx_strand_id
1 'polypeptide(L)'
;MDPSPVFKLLDNHVVIARVFRPFESNLGSNIVPHMQDFMLLGSQNLVDFRDQIICLNDEVMVTDDSNPRNLSTGRPIKDLLNASMFFIGNTFYSDFRDYTNIDYGDLIEKWAKDNPEKNLGPFEKKKMEYTTIADLEIRLGYPYVFVHLGSCEHLITFVDARLMVPDDLQNVDEYPLAVETDTNLLMYCGVCDVHDTSYYVDDEQLPSKPMNLCEQCLKTFYKKNDLLPPSTDDVFYKRLPPKKPFEVNVLEDMEDQE
;
A
#
# COMPACT_ATOMS: atom_id res chain seq x y z
N MET A 1 28.03 7.28 -13.29
CA MET A 1 28.00 5.92 -12.73
C MET A 1 27.27 5.08 -13.74
N ASP A 2 27.89 3.99 -14.19
CA ASP A 2 27.24 2.99 -15.03
C ASP A 2 26.05 2.43 -14.21
N PRO A 3 24.80 2.42 -14.71
CA PRO A 3 23.72 1.82 -13.95
C PRO A 3 24.06 0.36 -13.68
N SER A 4 23.91 -0.09 -12.43
CA SER A 4 24.00 -1.51 -12.08
C SER A 4 23.23 -2.33 -13.11
N PRO A 5 23.81 -3.42 -13.65
CA PRO A 5 23.20 -4.18 -14.72
C PRO A 5 21.80 -4.64 -14.30
N VAL A 6 20.82 -4.42 -15.17
CA VAL A 6 19.50 -5.04 -15.04
C VAL A 6 19.73 -6.53 -15.28
N PHE A 7 19.59 -7.33 -14.24
CA PHE A 7 19.68 -8.79 -14.34
C PHE A 7 18.30 -9.32 -14.68
N LYS A 8 18.24 -10.29 -15.59
CA LYS A 8 17.00 -10.94 -15.97
C LYS A 8 16.65 -12.00 -14.93
N LEU A 9 15.50 -11.84 -14.29
CA LEU A 9 14.94 -12.85 -13.41
C LEU A 9 14.44 -14.06 -14.20
N LEU A 10 14.42 -15.23 -13.56
CA LEU A 10 13.84 -16.46 -14.10
C LEU A 10 12.75 -16.95 -13.15
N ASP A 11 11.84 -17.76 -13.67
CA ASP A 11 10.68 -18.30 -12.95
C ASP A 11 11.03 -18.97 -11.62
N ASN A 12 12.20 -19.63 -11.54
CA ASN A 12 12.69 -20.34 -10.35
C ASN A 12 13.55 -19.48 -9.40
N HIS A 13 13.58 -18.16 -9.59
CA HIS A 13 14.19 -17.27 -8.62
C HIS A 13 13.23 -17.03 -7.45
N VAL A 14 13.81 -17.00 -6.25
CA VAL A 14 13.22 -16.40 -5.06
C VAL A 14 13.75 -14.97 -4.98
N VAL A 15 12.85 -13.99 -5.02
CA VAL A 15 13.15 -12.56 -4.97
C VAL A 15 12.63 -12.00 -3.65
N ILE A 16 13.47 -11.26 -2.93
CA ILE A 16 13.05 -10.60 -1.70
C ILE A 16 12.61 -9.18 -2.04
N ALA A 17 11.34 -8.88 -1.82
CA ALA A 17 10.76 -7.56 -1.98
C ALA A 17 10.47 -6.94 -0.62
N ARG A 18 10.84 -5.67 -0.47
CA ARG A 18 10.60 -4.86 0.72
C ARG A 18 9.63 -3.74 0.40
N VAL A 19 8.57 -3.63 1.19
CA VAL A 19 7.56 -2.58 1.13
C VAL A 19 7.72 -1.67 2.34
N PHE A 20 7.78 -0.37 2.09
CA PHE A 20 7.91 0.65 3.13
C PHE A 20 6.53 1.22 3.51
N ARG A 21 6.47 1.93 4.64
CA ARG A 21 5.24 2.64 5.04
C ARG A 21 4.85 3.70 4.00
N PRO A 22 3.57 4.14 3.97
CA PRO A 22 3.12 5.20 3.09
C PRO A 22 4.02 6.44 3.20
N PHE A 23 4.39 6.99 2.05
CA PHE A 23 5.22 8.18 1.99
C PHE A 23 4.41 9.43 2.39
N GLU A 24 4.84 10.12 3.44
CA GLU A 24 4.29 11.43 3.83
C GLU A 24 5.37 12.50 3.59
N SER A 25 5.18 13.31 2.54
CA SER A 25 6.15 14.31 2.08
C SER A 25 6.45 15.45 3.07
N ASN A 26 5.64 15.61 4.11
CA ASN A 26 5.60 16.81 4.95
C ASN A 26 6.28 16.68 6.33
N LEU A 27 6.73 15.50 6.73
CA LEU A 27 7.46 15.30 7.99
C LEU A 27 8.94 15.21 7.65
N GLY A 28 9.75 16.17 8.10
CA GLY A 28 11.19 16.30 7.81
C GLY A 28 12.11 15.15 8.26
N SER A 29 11.58 13.93 8.41
CA SER A 29 12.32 12.69 8.53
C SER A 29 12.76 12.23 7.15
N ASN A 30 14.08 12.09 6.95
CA ASN A 30 14.65 11.44 5.76
C ASN A 30 14.62 9.90 5.85
N ILE A 31 13.98 9.35 6.89
CA ILE A 31 13.88 7.90 7.12
C ILE A 31 12.48 7.47 6.72
N VAL A 32 12.39 6.64 5.67
CA VAL A 32 11.16 5.93 5.33
C VAL A 32 11.16 4.63 6.14
N PRO A 33 10.29 4.48 7.15
CA PRO A 33 10.27 3.28 7.97
C PRO A 33 9.88 2.08 7.12
N HIS A 34 10.63 0.99 7.32
CA HIS A 34 10.31 -0.33 6.80
C HIS A 34 8.93 -0.78 7.32
N MET A 35 8.19 -1.55 6.51
CA MET A 35 6.90 -2.09 6.90
C MET A 35 6.84 -3.61 6.75
N GLN A 36 7.12 -4.13 5.55
CA GLN A 36 6.94 -5.55 5.22
C GLN A 36 8.03 -6.07 4.29
N ASP A 37 8.49 -7.29 4.51
CA ASP A 37 9.36 -8.04 3.59
C ASP A 37 8.65 -9.31 3.11
N PHE A 38 8.80 -9.60 1.82
CA PHE A 38 8.19 -10.75 1.15
C PHE A 38 9.22 -11.54 0.37
N MET A 39 9.09 -12.87 0.36
CA MET A 39 9.70 -13.72 -0.65
C MET A 39 8.70 -13.97 -1.77
N LEU A 40 9.12 -13.69 -2.99
CA LEU A 40 8.34 -13.82 -4.22
C LEU A 40 8.99 -14.85 -5.13
N LEU A 41 8.21 -15.64 -5.86
CA LEU A 41 8.77 -16.44 -6.94
C LEU A 41 8.71 -15.70 -8.27
N GLY A 42 9.73 -15.89 -9.10
CA GLY A 42 9.79 -15.36 -10.46
C GLY A 42 8.53 -15.69 -11.27
N SER A 43 7.95 -16.87 -11.06
CA SER A 43 6.75 -17.34 -11.75
C SER A 43 5.44 -16.69 -11.32
N GLN A 44 5.39 -15.95 -10.21
CA GLN A 44 4.16 -15.37 -9.70
C GLN A 44 3.76 -14.11 -10.42
N ASN A 45 2.46 -13.86 -10.53
CA ASN A 45 1.97 -12.61 -11.09
C ASN A 45 2.10 -11.47 -10.07
N LEU A 46 2.22 -10.25 -10.57
CA LEU A 46 2.25 -9.05 -9.75
C LEU A 46 0.99 -8.89 -8.89
N VAL A 47 -0.16 -9.40 -9.34
CA VAL A 47 -1.40 -9.38 -8.54
C VAL A 47 -1.28 -10.21 -7.26
N ASP A 48 -0.54 -11.32 -7.30
CA ASP A 48 -0.32 -12.17 -6.14
C ASP A 48 0.52 -11.42 -5.09
N PHE A 49 1.52 -10.65 -5.54
CA PHE A 49 2.27 -9.75 -4.67
C PHE A 49 1.41 -8.62 -4.10
N ARG A 50 0.63 -7.93 -4.96
CA ARG A 50 -0.27 -6.84 -4.56
C ARG A 50 -1.26 -7.27 -3.49
N ASP A 51 -1.82 -8.48 -3.60
CA ASP A 51 -2.82 -8.99 -2.64
C ASP A 51 -2.23 -9.30 -1.26
N GLN A 52 -0.90 -9.44 -1.13
CA GLN A 52 -0.21 -9.68 0.13
C GLN A 52 0.25 -8.40 0.84
N ILE A 53 0.27 -7.26 0.14
CA ILE A 53 0.66 -5.98 0.73
C ILE A 53 -0.46 -5.49 1.64
N ILE A 54 -0.15 -5.34 2.94
CA ILE A 54 -1.06 -4.77 3.92
C ILE A 54 -0.73 -3.29 4.13
N CYS A 55 -1.72 -2.41 4.10
CA CYS A 55 -1.53 -0.99 4.41
C CYS A 55 -2.39 -0.55 5.60
N LEU A 56 -1.87 0.39 6.38
CA LEU A 56 -2.60 1.03 7.49
C LEU A 56 -3.84 1.80 7.04
N ASN A 57 -3.86 2.23 5.78
CA ASN A 57 -4.99 2.93 5.20
C ASN A 57 -6.09 1.98 4.70
N ASP A 58 -5.83 0.66 4.61
CA ASP A 58 -6.81 -0.30 4.08
C ASP A 58 -8.04 -0.44 4.98
N GLU A 59 -7.81 -0.47 6.30
CA GLU A 59 -8.84 -0.73 7.30
C GLU A 59 -9.61 0.53 7.71
N VAL A 60 -9.43 1.64 6.99
CA VAL A 60 -10.21 2.83 7.26
C VAL A 60 -11.65 2.57 6.84
N MET A 61 -12.59 2.71 7.77
CA MET A 61 -13.98 2.30 7.55
C MET A 61 -14.77 3.43 6.89
N VAL A 62 -15.51 3.05 5.86
CA VAL A 62 -16.46 3.91 5.16
C VAL A 62 -17.84 3.58 5.72
N THR A 63 -18.50 4.55 6.35
CA THR A 63 -19.85 4.41 6.89
C THR A 63 -20.88 5.03 5.95
N ASP A 64 -22.00 4.36 5.76
CA ASP A 64 -23.18 4.94 5.12
C ASP A 64 -23.90 5.81 6.16
N ASP A 65 -23.75 7.13 6.05
CA ASP A 65 -24.26 8.11 7.00
C ASP A 65 -25.77 8.38 6.86
N SER A 66 -26.47 7.63 5.99
CA SER A 66 -27.93 7.69 5.92
C SER A 66 -28.59 7.34 7.27
N ASN A 67 -27.87 6.71 8.22
CA ASN A 67 -28.34 6.52 9.59
C ASN A 67 -27.20 6.56 10.64
N PRO A 68 -26.98 7.68 11.36
CA PRO A 68 -25.89 7.86 12.34
C PRO A 68 -25.98 6.96 13.59
N ARG A 69 -26.95 6.03 13.65
CA ARG A 69 -27.08 5.01 14.70
C ARG A 69 -26.55 3.63 14.28
N ASN A 70 -26.13 3.44 13.03
CA ASN A 70 -25.67 2.16 12.51
C ASN A 70 -24.13 2.13 12.36
N LEU A 71 -23.42 2.16 13.48
CA LEU A 71 -21.95 1.92 13.54
C LEU A 71 -21.55 0.48 13.12
N SER A 72 -22.52 -0.38 12.79
CA SER A 72 -22.35 -1.80 12.51
C SER A 72 -22.23 -2.16 11.02
N THR A 73 -22.34 -1.20 10.09
CA THR A 73 -22.42 -1.47 8.64
C THR A 73 -21.23 -0.94 7.82
N GLY A 74 -20.21 -0.37 8.46
CA GLY A 74 -19.04 0.15 7.74
C GLY A 74 -18.27 -0.96 7.01
N ARG A 75 -17.70 -0.62 5.84
CA ARG A 75 -16.77 -1.49 5.11
C ARG A 75 -15.38 -0.86 5.07
N PRO A 76 -14.29 -1.64 5.11
CA PRO A 76 -12.95 -1.14 4.83
C PRO A 76 -12.90 -0.44 3.48
N ILE A 77 -12.18 0.68 3.40
CA ILE A 77 -12.03 1.46 2.17
C ILE A 77 -11.40 0.64 1.05
N LYS A 78 -10.49 -0.29 1.38
CA LYS A 78 -9.91 -1.21 0.39
C LYS A 78 -10.97 -2.03 -0.36
N ASP A 79 -12.11 -2.34 0.27
CA ASP A 79 -13.18 -3.13 -0.36
C ASP A 79 -14.01 -2.29 -1.34
N LEU A 80 -13.89 -0.96 -1.28
CA LEU A 80 -14.58 -0.01 -2.15
C LEU A 80 -13.64 0.53 -3.23
N LEU A 81 -12.35 0.69 -2.93
CA LEU A 81 -11.33 1.24 -3.81
C LEU A 81 -10.25 0.20 -4.10
N ASN A 82 -10.52 -0.67 -5.08
CA ASN A 82 -9.62 -1.77 -5.44
C ASN A 82 -8.51 -1.37 -6.44
N ALA A 83 -8.63 -0.20 -7.07
CA ALA A 83 -7.66 0.28 -8.04
C ALA A 83 -6.27 0.43 -7.39
N SER A 84 -5.26 -0.10 -8.07
CA SER A 84 -3.88 -0.08 -7.62
C SER A 84 -2.92 -0.23 -8.80
N MET A 85 -1.67 0.19 -8.61
CA MET A 85 -0.66 0.21 -9.65
C MET A 85 0.75 0.10 -9.06
N PHE A 86 1.62 -0.70 -9.67
CA PHE A 86 3.07 -0.56 -9.49
C PHE A 86 3.66 0.31 -10.61
N PHE A 87 4.61 1.17 -10.26
CA PHE A 87 5.49 1.84 -11.22
C PHE A 87 6.91 1.31 -11.03
N ILE A 88 7.34 0.45 -11.95
CA ILE A 88 8.65 -0.22 -11.92
C ILE A 88 9.39 0.10 -13.21
N GLY A 89 10.58 0.69 -13.07
CA GLY A 89 11.36 1.18 -14.20
C GLY A 89 10.66 2.38 -14.87
N ASN A 90 10.15 2.17 -16.07
CA ASN A 90 9.40 3.18 -16.83
C ASN A 90 8.03 2.65 -17.27
N THR A 91 7.49 1.69 -16.50
CA THR A 91 6.31 0.92 -16.84
C THR A 91 5.29 1.00 -15.71
N PHE A 92 4.05 1.37 -16.04
CA PHE A 92 2.90 1.26 -15.17
C PHE A 92 2.30 -0.14 -15.27
N TYR A 93 2.17 -0.81 -14.15
CA TYR A 93 1.51 -2.11 -14.02
C TYR A 93 0.23 -1.90 -13.21
N SER A 94 -0.90 -1.78 -13.88
CA SER A 94 -2.20 -1.47 -13.25
C SER A 94 -3.05 -2.72 -13.02
N ASP A 95 -3.88 -2.70 -11.97
CA ASP A 95 -4.81 -3.80 -11.63
C ASP A 95 -6.08 -3.66 -12.46
N PHE A 96 -6.27 -4.53 -13.45
CA PHE A 96 -7.47 -4.53 -14.28
C PHE A 96 -8.37 -5.74 -14.04
N ARG A 97 -8.20 -6.45 -12.90
CA ARG A 97 -9.08 -7.57 -12.53
C ARG A 97 -10.53 -7.13 -12.30
N ASP A 98 -10.72 -5.88 -11.88
CA ASP A 98 -12.03 -5.22 -11.82
C ASP A 98 -12.12 -4.16 -12.94
N TYR A 99 -13.16 -4.25 -13.76
CA TYR A 99 -13.39 -3.32 -14.86
C TYR A 99 -13.75 -1.90 -14.40
N THR A 100 -14.10 -1.73 -13.12
CA THR A 100 -14.36 -0.44 -12.50
C THR A 100 -13.11 0.25 -11.97
N ASN A 101 -11.97 -0.45 -11.95
CA ASN A 101 -10.70 0.14 -11.49
C ASN A 101 -10.27 1.29 -12.40
N ILE A 102 -9.88 2.39 -11.76
CA ILE A 102 -9.30 3.56 -12.43
C ILE A 102 -7.84 3.24 -12.78
N ASP A 103 -7.42 3.51 -14.02
CA ASP A 103 -6.01 3.42 -14.41
C ASP A 103 -5.25 4.67 -13.96
N TYR A 104 -4.49 4.56 -12.87
CA TYR A 104 -3.65 5.65 -12.38
C TYR A 104 -2.55 6.03 -13.39
N GLY A 105 -2.05 5.06 -14.16
CA GLY A 105 -1.03 5.29 -15.19
C GLY A 105 -1.54 6.17 -16.33
N ASP A 106 -2.83 6.10 -16.67
CA ASP A 106 -3.48 7.01 -17.63
C ASP A 106 -3.49 8.46 -17.12
N LEU A 107 -3.82 8.66 -15.84
CA LEU A 107 -3.86 9.99 -15.23
C LEU A 107 -2.47 10.63 -15.20
N ILE A 108 -1.45 9.86 -14.79
CA ILE A 108 -0.05 10.31 -14.71
C ILE A 108 0.51 10.59 -16.10
N GLU A 109 0.27 9.71 -17.08
CA GLU A 109 0.73 9.92 -18.45
C GLU A 109 0.10 11.17 -19.07
N LYS A 110 -1.21 11.39 -18.85
CA LYS A 110 -1.89 12.61 -19.30
C LYS A 110 -1.26 13.85 -18.67
N TRP A 111 -1.06 13.85 -17.36
CA TRP A 111 -0.39 14.95 -16.66
C TRP A 111 1.02 15.21 -17.22
N ALA A 112 1.80 14.17 -17.50
CA ALA A 112 3.14 14.32 -18.08
C ALA A 112 3.10 14.93 -19.49
N LYS A 113 2.12 14.57 -20.32
CA LYS A 113 1.90 15.17 -21.66
C LYS A 113 1.51 16.64 -21.58
N ASP A 114 0.70 17.00 -20.59
CA ASP A 114 0.27 18.38 -20.34
C ASP A 114 1.41 19.25 -19.75
N ASN A 115 2.50 18.63 -19.26
CA ASN A 115 3.67 19.29 -18.66
C ASN A 115 4.99 18.84 -19.34
N PRO A 116 5.17 19.15 -20.65
CA PRO A 116 6.30 18.64 -21.45
C PRO A 116 7.67 19.10 -20.93
N GLU A 117 7.75 20.20 -20.19
CA GLU A 117 8.99 20.71 -19.59
C GLU A 117 9.58 19.79 -18.53
N LYS A 118 8.78 18.85 -17.99
CA LYS A 118 9.24 17.82 -17.04
C LYS A 118 10.07 16.73 -17.70
N ASN A 119 10.02 16.59 -19.03
CA ASN A 119 10.70 15.55 -19.80
C ASN A 119 10.47 14.13 -19.25
N LEU A 120 9.22 13.83 -18.89
CA LEU A 120 8.81 12.53 -18.37
C LEU A 120 8.22 11.65 -19.48
N GLY A 121 8.45 10.33 -19.37
CA GLY A 121 8.03 9.36 -20.37
C GLY A 121 8.92 9.33 -21.63
N PRO A 122 8.47 8.67 -22.71
CA PRO A 122 7.20 7.95 -22.84
C PRO A 122 7.13 6.77 -21.86
N PHE A 123 5.98 6.53 -21.25
CA PHE A 123 5.79 5.43 -20.31
C PHE A 123 5.25 4.19 -21.02
N GLU A 124 5.61 3.01 -20.52
CA GLU A 124 4.94 1.76 -20.90
C GLU A 124 3.77 1.44 -19.96
N LYS A 125 2.83 0.62 -20.44
CA LYS A 125 1.68 0.16 -19.68
C LYS A 125 1.48 -1.33 -19.85
N LYS A 126 1.33 -2.04 -18.72
CA LYS A 126 1.10 -3.48 -18.67
C LYS A 126 0.05 -3.79 -17.61
N LYS A 127 -0.56 -4.96 -17.72
CA LYS A 127 -1.59 -5.44 -16.79
C LYS A 127 -0.93 -6.30 -15.71
N MET A 128 -1.23 -6.05 -14.44
CA MET A 128 -0.62 -6.84 -13.35
C MET A 128 -1.01 -8.31 -13.41
N GLU A 129 -2.25 -8.63 -13.80
CA GLU A 129 -2.77 -10.00 -13.81
C GLU A 129 -2.13 -10.91 -14.87
N TYR A 130 -1.33 -10.34 -15.78
CA TYR A 130 -0.60 -11.06 -16.83
C TYR A 130 0.91 -10.76 -16.81
N THR A 131 1.42 -10.15 -15.75
CA THR A 131 2.84 -9.83 -15.61
C THR A 131 3.41 -10.60 -14.44
N THR A 132 4.42 -11.42 -14.69
CA THR A 132 5.13 -12.15 -13.63
C THR A 132 6.26 -11.34 -13.00
N ILE A 133 6.76 -11.77 -11.85
CA ILE A 133 7.97 -11.19 -11.23
C ILE A 133 9.19 -11.34 -12.15
N ALA A 134 9.28 -12.44 -12.91
CA ALA A 134 10.35 -12.67 -13.88
C ALA A 134 10.29 -11.75 -15.11
N ASP A 135 9.12 -11.19 -15.43
CA ASP A 135 8.92 -10.23 -16.52
C ASP A 135 9.40 -8.80 -16.17
N LEU A 136 9.74 -8.55 -14.90
CA LEU A 136 10.12 -7.21 -14.44
C LEU A 136 11.57 -6.88 -14.76
N GLU A 137 11.80 -5.64 -15.21
CA GLU A 137 13.13 -5.07 -15.37
C GLU A 137 13.55 -4.35 -14.07
N ILE A 138 14.12 -5.11 -13.14
CA ILE A 138 14.47 -4.60 -11.80
C ILE A 138 15.97 -4.38 -11.61
N ARG A 139 16.29 -3.51 -10.66
CA ARG A 139 17.64 -3.33 -10.10
C ARG A 139 17.55 -3.55 -8.59
N LEU A 140 18.41 -4.43 -8.05
CA LEU A 140 18.43 -4.64 -6.60
C LEU A 140 18.78 -3.34 -5.87
N GLY A 141 18.04 -3.06 -4.80
CA GLY A 141 18.18 -1.87 -3.98
C GLY A 141 17.67 -0.58 -4.62
N TYR A 142 17.14 -0.61 -5.84
CA TYR A 142 16.55 0.57 -6.47
C TYR A 142 15.08 0.75 -6.02
N PRO A 143 14.66 1.98 -5.67
CA PRO A 143 13.30 2.24 -5.24
C PRO A 143 12.31 2.32 -6.41
N TYR A 144 11.17 1.68 -6.22
CA TYR A 144 10.00 1.67 -7.09
C TYR A 144 8.77 2.12 -6.29
N VAL A 145 7.64 2.33 -6.97
CA VAL A 145 6.42 2.86 -6.32
C VAL A 145 5.28 1.87 -6.46
N PHE A 146 4.52 1.70 -5.38
CA PHE A 146 3.19 1.09 -5.38
C PHE A 146 2.17 2.12 -4.93
N VAL A 147 1.06 2.22 -5.65
CA VAL A 147 -0.02 3.15 -5.34
C VAL A 147 -1.31 2.37 -5.19
N HIS A 148 -2.06 2.62 -4.12
CA HIS A 148 -3.41 2.12 -3.90
C HIS A 148 -4.29 3.22 -3.26
N LEU A 149 -5.60 3.00 -3.16
CA LEU A 149 -6.55 3.96 -2.57
C LEU A 149 -6.46 5.37 -3.19
N GLY A 150 -6.17 5.46 -4.48
CA GLY A 150 -6.08 6.71 -5.25
C GLY A 150 -4.79 7.50 -5.07
N SER A 151 -4.20 7.49 -3.88
CA SER A 151 -3.11 8.40 -3.52
C SER A 151 -2.20 7.89 -2.38
N CYS A 152 -2.42 6.68 -1.88
CA CYS A 152 -1.54 6.08 -0.89
C CYS A 152 -0.33 5.46 -1.59
N GLU A 153 0.81 6.13 -1.51
CA GLU A 153 2.06 5.75 -2.19
C GLU A 153 3.02 5.03 -1.23
N HIS A 154 3.51 3.87 -1.64
CA HIS A 154 4.51 3.09 -0.94
C HIS A 154 5.77 2.97 -1.80
N LEU A 155 6.93 3.13 -1.17
CA LEU A 155 8.17 2.69 -1.79
C LEU A 155 8.27 1.17 -1.73
N ILE A 156 8.81 0.58 -2.79
CA ILE A 156 9.14 -0.84 -2.88
C ILE A 156 10.56 -0.99 -3.38
N THR A 157 11.33 -1.88 -2.78
CA THR A 157 12.67 -2.24 -3.25
C THR A 157 12.81 -3.75 -3.31
N PHE A 158 13.34 -4.27 -4.42
CA PHE A 158 13.81 -5.65 -4.47
C PHE A 158 15.21 -5.69 -3.89
N VAL A 159 15.41 -6.38 -2.77
CA VAL A 159 16.67 -6.31 -2.01
C VAL A 159 17.64 -7.43 -2.37
N ASP A 160 17.12 -8.60 -2.73
CA ASP A 160 17.90 -9.78 -3.08
C ASP A 160 17.17 -10.65 -4.10
N ALA A 161 17.91 -11.46 -4.85
CA ALA A 161 17.39 -12.45 -5.77
C ALA A 161 18.34 -13.64 -5.84
N ARG A 162 17.80 -14.85 -5.64
CA ARG A 162 18.56 -16.10 -5.67
C ARG A 162 17.78 -17.22 -6.33
N LEU A 163 18.46 -18.28 -6.73
CA LEU A 163 17.78 -19.51 -7.16
C LEU A 163 17.08 -20.16 -5.96
N MET A 164 15.92 -20.75 -6.22
CA MET A 164 15.26 -21.65 -5.26
C MET A 164 16.18 -22.84 -4.96
N VAL A 165 16.35 -23.16 -3.68
CA VAL A 165 17.12 -24.30 -3.18
C VAL A 165 16.18 -25.34 -2.58
N PRO A 166 16.61 -26.61 -2.41
CA PRO A 166 15.74 -27.68 -1.90
C PRO A 166 15.14 -27.43 -0.52
N ASP A 167 15.80 -26.62 0.32
CA ASP A 167 15.35 -26.28 1.66
C ASP A 167 14.29 -25.16 1.69
N ASP A 168 14.06 -24.49 0.55
CA ASP A 168 12.96 -23.53 0.44
C ASP A 168 11.61 -24.25 0.44
N LEU A 169 10.55 -23.50 0.72
CA LEU A 169 9.20 -24.00 0.51
C LEU A 169 9.01 -24.30 -0.98
N GLN A 170 8.81 -25.58 -1.31
CA GLN A 170 8.70 -26.04 -2.70
C GLN A 170 7.29 -25.90 -3.27
N ASN A 171 6.28 -25.70 -2.42
CA ASN A 171 4.92 -25.45 -2.86
C ASN A 171 4.80 -24.00 -3.37
N VAL A 172 4.63 -23.84 -4.68
CA VAL A 172 4.55 -22.54 -5.35
C VAL A 172 3.30 -21.77 -4.91
N ASP A 173 2.22 -22.46 -4.58
CA ASP A 173 0.93 -21.86 -4.20
C ASP A 173 0.96 -21.18 -2.82
N GLU A 174 2.01 -21.40 -2.03
CA GLU A 174 2.19 -20.78 -0.71
C GLU A 174 2.85 -19.39 -0.78
N TYR A 175 3.48 -19.06 -1.92
CA TYR A 175 4.04 -17.74 -2.11
C TYR A 175 2.93 -16.75 -2.50
N PRO A 176 3.13 -15.42 -2.38
CA PRO A 176 4.23 -14.76 -1.67
C PRO A 176 4.26 -15.09 -0.18
N LEU A 177 5.47 -15.27 0.36
CA LEU A 177 5.66 -15.48 1.79
C LEU A 177 5.98 -14.16 2.48
N ALA A 178 5.17 -13.73 3.43
CA ALA A 178 5.53 -12.64 4.34
C ALA A 178 6.61 -13.11 5.31
N VAL A 179 7.77 -12.46 5.29
CA VAL A 179 8.95 -12.82 6.11
C VAL A 179 9.03 -11.97 7.37
N GLU A 180 8.82 -10.68 7.23
CA GLU A 180 8.87 -9.71 8.31
C GLU A 180 7.76 -8.70 8.12
N THR A 181 6.99 -8.43 9.18
CA THR A 181 5.96 -7.40 9.19
C THR A 181 6.12 -6.61 10.48
N ASP A 182 6.39 -5.31 10.36
CA ASP A 182 6.33 -4.41 11.51
C ASP A 182 4.87 -4.30 11.97
N THR A 183 4.58 -4.90 13.12
CA THR A 183 3.25 -4.90 13.74
C THR A 183 2.94 -3.60 14.47
N ASN A 184 3.89 -2.64 14.52
CA ASN A 184 3.69 -1.36 15.17
C ASN A 184 2.95 -0.40 14.23
N LEU A 185 1.69 -0.76 13.97
CA LEU A 185 0.74 -0.18 13.01
C LEU A 185 0.22 1.23 13.38
N LEU A 186 0.89 1.93 14.29
CA LEU A 186 0.51 3.28 14.68
C LEU A 186 0.89 4.27 13.58
N MET A 187 -0.12 4.98 13.08
CA MET A 187 0.06 6.15 12.23
C MET A 187 -0.34 7.37 13.03
N TYR A 188 0.57 8.34 13.14
CA TYR A 188 0.30 9.58 13.83
C TYR A 188 -0.41 10.57 12.90
N CYS A 189 -1.14 11.49 13.51
CA CYS A 189 -1.80 12.59 12.83
C CYS A 189 -0.78 13.50 12.16
N GLY A 190 -0.87 13.68 10.84
CA GLY A 190 0.03 14.51 10.03
C GLY A 190 -0.01 16.02 10.33
N VAL A 191 -0.84 16.46 11.29
CA VAL A 191 -0.87 17.85 11.77
C VAL A 191 -0.20 18.00 13.14
N CYS A 192 -0.47 17.10 14.09
CA CYS A 192 0.06 17.24 15.45
C CYS A 192 1.23 16.32 15.76
N ASP A 193 1.39 15.21 15.03
CA ASP A 193 2.41 14.18 15.25
C ASP A 193 2.45 13.62 16.70
N VAL A 194 1.33 13.72 17.42
CA VAL A 194 1.19 13.28 18.82
C VAL A 194 0.17 12.17 18.96
N HIS A 195 -1.00 12.37 18.37
CA HIS A 195 -2.12 11.45 18.51
C HIS A 195 -2.19 10.50 17.32
N ASP A 196 -2.70 9.30 17.56
CA ASP A 196 -3.04 8.35 16.53
C ASP A 196 -4.08 8.92 15.58
N THR A 197 -3.95 8.53 14.32
CA THR A 197 -4.86 8.92 13.26
C THR A 197 -6.22 8.26 13.47
N SER A 198 -7.26 9.09 13.44
CA SER A 198 -8.65 8.64 13.50
C SER A 198 -9.34 8.75 12.15
N TYR A 199 -8.80 9.54 11.21
CA TYR A 199 -9.42 9.84 9.93
C TYR A 199 -8.39 9.87 8.79
N TYR A 200 -8.68 9.21 7.67
CA TYR A 200 -8.03 9.46 6.38
C TYR A 200 -8.92 10.42 5.60
N VAL A 201 -8.36 11.55 5.15
CA VAL A 201 -9.13 12.68 4.62
C VAL A 201 -8.57 13.12 3.27
N ASP A 202 -9.37 13.01 2.23
CA ASP A 202 -9.03 13.46 0.87
C ASP A 202 -9.88 14.69 0.49
N ASP A 203 -9.57 15.83 1.12
CA ASP A 203 -10.29 17.11 0.93
C ASP A 203 -9.38 18.14 0.26
N GLU A 204 -9.86 18.79 -0.81
CA GLU A 204 -9.18 19.91 -1.48
C GLU A 204 -8.91 21.11 -0.56
N GLN A 205 -9.64 21.21 0.55
CA GLN A 205 -9.47 22.29 1.53
C GLN A 205 -8.22 22.09 2.39
N LEU A 206 -7.67 20.86 2.48
CA LEU A 206 -6.51 20.56 3.30
C LEU A 206 -5.20 21.05 2.65
N PRO A 207 -4.18 21.41 3.46
CA PRO A 207 -2.88 21.86 2.95
C PRO A 207 -2.15 20.82 2.07
N SER A 208 -2.40 19.55 2.35
CA SER A 208 -2.00 18.41 1.53
C SER A 208 -3.19 17.45 1.49
N LYS A 209 -3.33 16.67 0.44
CA LYS A 209 -4.33 15.61 0.35
C LYS A 209 -3.70 14.36 -0.29
N PRO A 210 -4.02 13.17 0.20
CA PRO A 210 -4.81 12.87 1.40
C PRO A 210 -4.04 13.20 2.69
N MET A 211 -4.72 13.30 3.85
CA MET A 211 -4.08 13.42 5.16
C MET A 211 -4.67 12.48 6.20
N ASN A 212 -3.79 12.01 7.06
CA ASN A 212 -4.10 11.28 8.27
C ASN A 212 -4.29 12.25 9.44
N LEU A 213 -5.50 12.38 9.97
CA LEU A 213 -5.85 13.33 11.03
C LEU A 213 -6.40 12.62 12.27
N CYS A 214 -6.00 13.06 13.46
CA CYS A 214 -6.72 12.72 14.69
C CYS A 214 -8.03 13.52 14.80
N GLU A 215 -8.97 13.02 15.59
CA GLU A 215 -10.29 13.65 15.78
C GLU A 215 -10.19 15.13 16.19
N GLN A 216 -9.22 15.49 17.03
CA GLN A 216 -9.06 16.87 17.51
C GLN A 216 -8.56 17.80 16.40
N CYS A 217 -7.57 17.39 15.61
CA CYS A 217 -7.04 18.18 14.51
C CYS A 217 -8.08 18.37 13.40
N LEU A 218 -8.83 17.30 13.08
CA LEU A 218 -9.95 17.36 12.14
C LEU A 218 -10.98 18.42 12.57
N LYS A 219 -11.52 18.30 13.78
CA LYS A 219 -12.53 19.23 14.31
C LYS A 219 -12.02 20.67 14.34
N THR A 220 -10.76 20.85 14.72
CA THR A 220 -10.14 22.18 14.80
C THR A 220 -10.01 22.81 13.42
N PHE A 221 -9.61 22.03 12.41
CA PHE A 221 -9.46 22.51 11.04
C PHE A 221 -10.79 23.02 10.47
N TYR A 222 -11.85 22.20 10.46
CA TYR A 222 -13.14 22.61 9.90
C TYR A 222 -13.79 23.73 10.71
N LYS A 223 -13.78 23.64 12.05
CA LYS A 223 -14.36 24.68 12.91
C LYS A 223 -13.67 26.04 12.77
N LYS A 224 -12.34 26.07 12.66
CA LYS A 224 -11.58 27.34 12.61
C LYS A 224 -11.73 28.05 11.27
N ASN A 225 -11.99 27.31 10.20
CA ASN A 225 -12.15 27.87 8.86
C ASN A 225 -13.62 28.13 8.51
N ASP A 226 -14.56 28.01 9.47
CA ASP A 226 -16.02 28.07 9.23
C ASP A 226 -16.48 27.13 8.11
N LEU A 227 -15.78 26.00 7.94
CA LEU A 227 -16.08 24.99 6.94
C LEU A 227 -17.02 23.96 7.56
N LEU A 228 -18.01 23.54 6.78
CA LEU A 228 -18.73 22.32 7.09
C LEU A 228 -17.81 21.16 6.72
N PRO A 229 -17.59 20.18 7.62
CA PRO A 229 -16.99 18.93 7.19
C PRO A 229 -17.89 18.37 6.08
N PRO A 230 -17.36 18.00 4.89
CA PRO A 230 -18.12 17.31 3.87
C PRO A 230 -18.96 16.17 4.46
N SER A 231 -20.15 15.92 3.89
CA SER A 231 -20.85 14.67 4.20
C SER A 231 -19.90 13.52 3.88
N THR A 232 -19.85 12.51 4.76
CA THR A 232 -18.94 11.36 4.74
C THR A 232 -18.89 10.56 3.43
N ASP A 233 -19.79 10.86 2.49
CA ASP A 233 -19.95 10.13 1.25
C ASP A 233 -18.76 10.29 0.29
N ASP A 234 -17.93 11.35 0.42
CA ASP A 234 -16.85 11.61 -0.55
C ASP A 234 -15.44 11.86 0.04
N VAL A 235 -15.28 12.16 1.34
CA VAL A 235 -14.03 12.80 1.83
C VAL A 235 -13.49 12.27 3.17
N PHE A 236 -14.28 11.59 3.99
CA PHE A 236 -13.88 11.16 5.34
C PHE A 236 -14.01 9.67 5.57
N TYR A 237 -12.91 9.05 5.98
CA TYR A 237 -12.92 7.65 6.37
C TYR A 237 -12.46 7.53 7.82
N LYS A 238 -13.30 6.96 8.70
CA LYS A 238 -13.03 6.83 10.13
C LYS A 238 -12.28 5.52 10.40
N ARG A 239 -11.13 5.59 11.07
CA ARG A 239 -10.43 4.40 11.57
C ARG A 239 -11.17 3.86 12.79
N LEU A 240 -11.58 2.60 12.73
CA LEU A 240 -11.98 1.87 13.93
C LEU A 240 -10.72 1.32 14.61
N PRO A 241 -10.72 1.16 15.95
CA PRO A 241 -9.61 0.51 16.63
C PRO A 241 -9.36 -0.88 16.03
N PRO A 242 -8.10 -1.32 15.93
CA PRO A 242 -7.79 -2.65 15.41
C PRO A 242 -8.60 -3.69 16.17
N LYS A 243 -9.19 -4.65 15.44
CA LYS A 243 -9.77 -5.84 16.07
C LYS A 243 -8.67 -6.46 16.92
N LYS A 244 -8.93 -6.68 18.21
CA LYS A 244 -7.99 -7.41 19.07
C LYS A 244 -7.61 -8.71 18.34
N PRO A 245 -6.31 -9.04 18.23
CA PRO A 245 -5.93 -10.32 17.65
C PRO A 245 -6.68 -11.43 18.37
N PHE A 246 -7.16 -12.42 17.60
CA PHE A 246 -7.74 -13.63 18.17
C PHE A 246 -6.72 -14.22 19.14
N GLU A 247 -7.06 -14.30 20.42
CA GLU A 247 -6.30 -15.07 21.39
C GLU A 247 -6.38 -16.53 20.93
N VAL A 248 -5.31 -17.00 20.28
CA VAL A 248 -5.10 -18.43 20.09
C VAL A 248 -4.86 -18.96 21.50
N ASN A 249 -5.88 -19.57 22.09
CA ASN A 249 -5.69 -20.42 23.26
C ASN A 249 -4.76 -21.54 22.82
N VAL A 250 -3.47 -21.36 23.06
CA VAL A 250 -2.50 -22.45 23.10
C VAL A 250 -2.98 -23.32 24.25
N LEU A 251 -3.66 -24.42 23.92
CA LEU A 251 -3.79 -25.52 24.85
C LEU A 251 -2.36 -26.01 25.07
N GLU A 252 -1.78 -25.60 26.20
CA GLU A 252 -0.60 -26.23 26.75
C GLU A 252 -0.99 -27.69 27.02
N ASP A 253 -0.63 -28.58 26.11
CA ASP A 253 -0.64 -30.01 26.35
C ASP A 253 0.27 -30.25 27.57
N MET A 254 -0.35 -30.67 28.67
CA MET A 254 0.32 -31.07 29.90
C MET A 254 1.11 -32.36 29.63
N GLU A 255 2.38 -32.22 29.24
CA GLU A 255 3.39 -33.22 29.55
C GLU A 255 3.77 -33.06 31.04
N ASP A 256 3.32 -34.02 31.84
CA ASP A 256 4.09 -34.75 32.87
C ASP A 256 3.26 -35.01 34.15
N GLN A 257 2.94 -36.29 34.38
CA GLN A 257 3.22 -37.06 35.62
C GLN A 257 2.30 -38.28 35.76
N GLU A 258 2.73 -39.44 35.24
CA GLU A 258 3.09 -40.67 36.00
C GLU A 258 3.53 -41.81 35.07
#